data_AF-A0A1K1Q9Q2-F1
#
_entry.id   AF-A0A1K1Q9Q2-F1
#
_cell.length_a   1.000
_cell.length_b   1.000
_cell.length_c   1.000
_cell.angle_alpha   90.00
_cell.angle_beta   90.00
_cell.angle_gamma   90.00
#
_symmetry.space_group_name_H-M   'P 1'
#
loop_
_entity.id
_entity.type
_entity.pdbx_description
1 polymer ?
#
loop_
_entity_poly.entity_id
_entity_poly.type
_entity_poly.pdbx_seq_one_letter_code
_entity_poly.pdbx_strand_id
1 'polypeptide(L)'
;MLTADRVMLTADRLMLTANRTGLTAKRVMSTANRVVLTAKRVGLTANRIGLTANRVVLTANRAMLPANRVMPTAKRVGLTANRIVLTANRVVLTANRVVLTANRVVLTANRVVLTANRVGLTANRVVLTANRIGLTANRVVLTANRVRLTVNRIGLTANRIRLTANRTGLVVNTIP
;
A
#
# COMPACT_ATOMS: atom_id res chain seq x y z
N MET A 1 3.11 -38.19 0.05
CA MET A 1 4.04 -37.26 -0.64
C MET A 1 3.28 -36.37 -1.60
N LEU A 2 2.59 -36.92 -2.61
CA LEU A 2 1.76 -36.15 -3.56
C LEU A 2 0.77 -35.15 -2.93
N THR A 3 0.16 -35.48 -1.79
CA THR A 3 -0.73 -34.58 -1.06
C THR A 3 0.01 -33.42 -0.39
N ALA A 4 1.21 -33.64 0.14
CA ALA A 4 2.03 -32.59 0.74
C ALA A 4 2.59 -31.64 -0.33
N ASP A 5 3.00 -32.18 -1.48
CA ASP A 5 3.52 -31.39 -2.60
C ASP A 5 2.44 -30.46 -3.18
N ARG A 6 1.20 -30.97 -3.33
CA ARG A 6 0.05 -30.17 -3.75
C ARG A 6 -0.30 -29.05 -2.76
N VAL A 7 -0.21 -29.33 -1.46
CA VAL A 7 -0.43 -28.32 -0.41
C VAL A 7 0.65 -27.24 -0.45
N MET A 8 1.91 -27.63 -0.67
CA MET A 8 3.04 -26.70 -0.79
C MET A 8 2.89 -25.78 -2.01
N LEU A 9 2.58 -26.34 -3.18
CA LEU A 9 2.28 -25.56 -4.39
C LEU A 9 1.13 -24.57 -4.20
N THR A 10 0.11 -24.95 -3.42
CA THR A 10 -1.02 -24.08 -3.11
C THR A 10 -0.59 -22.94 -2.19
N ALA A 11 0.23 -23.22 -1.18
CA ALA A 11 0.80 -22.20 -0.30
C ALA A 11 1.67 -21.20 -1.07
N ASP A 12 2.52 -21.68 -1.99
CA ASP A 12 3.38 -20.82 -2.81
C ASP A 12 2.55 -19.91 -3.73
N ARG A 13 1.49 -20.44 -4.35
CA ARG A 13 0.55 -19.64 -5.15
C ARG A 13 -0.15 -18.55 -4.33
N LEU A 14 -0.59 -18.87 -3.12
CA LEU A 14 -1.19 -17.91 -2.20
C LEU A 14 -0.19 -16.81 -1.83
N MET A 15 1.05 -17.19 -1.51
CA MET A 15 2.12 -16.26 -1.16
C MET A 15 2.45 -15.32 -2.32
N LEU A 16 2.58 -15.86 -3.54
CA LEU A 16 2.85 -15.07 -4.74
C LEU A 16 1.72 -14.08 -5.04
N THR A 17 0.47 -14.53 -4.92
CA THR A 17 -0.72 -13.69 -5.13
C THR A 17 -0.75 -12.57 -4.09
N ALA A 18 -0.55 -12.90 -2.81
CA ALA A 18 -0.52 -11.91 -1.74
C ALA A 18 0.61 -10.88 -1.94
N ASN A 19 1.82 -11.33 -2.30
CA ASN A 19 2.93 -10.43 -2.60
C ASN A 19 2.60 -9.45 -3.75
N ARG A 20 1.96 -9.94 -4.81
CA ARG A 20 1.48 -9.09 -5.92
C ARG A 20 0.46 -8.07 -5.42
N THR A 21 -0.54 -8.48 -4.62
CA THR A 21 -1.53 -7.54 -4.06
C THR A 21 -0.89 -6.48 -3.17
N GLY A 22 0.12 -6.85 -2.35
CA GLY A 22 0.88 -5.91 -1.53
C GLY A 22 1.68 -4.90 -2.36
N LEU A 23 2.28 -5.33 -3.46
CA LEU A 23 2.97 -4.43 -4.39
C LEU A 23 2.00 -3.46 -5.08
N THR A 24 0.83 -3.95 -5.50
CA THR A 24 -0.22 -3.09 -6.08
C THR A 24 -0.69 -2.04 -5.07
N ALA A 25 -0.92 -2.43 -3.81
CA ALA A 25 -1.27 -1.48 -2.76
C ALA A 25 -0.21 -0.39 -2.57
N LYS A 26 1.08 -0.77 -2.55
CA LYS A 26 2.20 0.19 -2.47
C LYS A 26 2.22 1.18 -3.64
N ARG A 27 1.95 0.70 -4.87
CA ARG A 27 1.85 1.57 -6.06
C ARG A 27 0.70 2.55 -5.93
N VAL A 28 -0.48 2.09 -5.50
CA VAL A 28 -1.66 2.94 -5.27
C VAL A 28 -1.35 4.05 -4.26
N MET A 29 -0.68 3.71 -3.15
CA MET A 29 -0.26 4.72 -2.15
C MET A 29 0.70 5.75 -2.73
N SER A 30 1.69 5.32 -3.53
CA SER A 30 2.63 6.24 -4.18
C SER A 30 1.91 7.23 -5.09
N THR A 31 0.97 6.75 -5.91
CA THR A 31 0.14 7.58 -6.78
C THR A 31 -0.71 8.57 -5.98
N ALA A 32 -1.37 8.12 -4.92
CA ALA A 32 -2.18 8.97 -4.05
C ALA A 32 -1.34 10.08 -3.38
N ASN A 33 -0.12 9.75 -2.92
CA ASN A 33 0.80 10.74 -2.36
C ASN A 33 1.22 11.81 -3.38
N ARG A 34 1.44 11.41 -4.65
CA ARG A 34 1.71 12.39 -5.73
C ARG A 34 0.52 13.32 -5.95
N VAL A 35 -0.71 12.79 -5.95
CA VAL A 35 -1.93 13.60 -6.06
C VAL A 35 -2.03 14.61 -4.92
N VAL A 36 -1.73 14.20 -3.67
CA VAL A 36 -1.70 15.12 -2.51
C VAL A 36 -0.69 16.25 -2.72
N LEU A 37 0.52 15.94 -3.18
CA LEU A 37 1.55 16.95 -3.42
C LEU A 37 1.11 17.95 -4.50
N THR A 38 0.51 17.47 -5.59
CA THR A 38 -0.02 18.33 -6.66
C THR A 38 -1.13 19.23 -6.14
N ALA A 39 -2.10 18.68 -5.40
CA ALA A 39 -3.19 19.47 -4.81
C ALA A 39 -2.68 20.55 -3.85
N LYS A 40 -1.69 20.22 -3.00
CA LYS A 40 -1.05 21.21 -2.12
C LYS A 40 -0.40 22.35 -2.91
N ARG A 41 0.31 22.04 -4.00
CA ARG A 41 0.91 23.07 -4.88
C ARG A 41 -0.16 23.98 -5.48
N VAL A 42 -1.26 23.42 -5.99
CA VAL A 42 -2.39 24.19 -6.52
C VAL A 42 -2.97 25.12 -5.46
N GLY A 43 -3.19 24.64 -4.24
CA GLY A 43 -3.67 25.46 -3.12
C GLY A 43 -2.72 26.60 -2.77
N LEU A 44 -1.41 26.36 -2.76
CA LEU A 44 -0.41 27.40 -2.52
C LEU A 44 -0.42 28.48 -3.62
N THR A 45 -0.54 28.08 -4.88
CA THR A 45 -0.67 29.02 -6.00
C THR A 45 -1.93 29.88 -5.88
N ALA A 46 -3.06 29.27 -5.54
CA ALA A 46 -4.31 30.00 -5.32
C ALA A 46 -4.19 31.00 -4.16
N ASN A 47 -3.58 30.61 -3.03
CA ASN A 47 -3.32 31.52 -1.92
C ASN A 47 -2.47 32.73 -2.35
N ARG A 48 -1.42 32.51 -3.14
CA ARG A 48 -0.60 33.61 -3.69
C ARG A 48 -1.42 34.56 -4.55
N ILE A 49 -2.28 34.04 -5.42
CA ILE A 49 -3.19 34.84 -6.24
C ILE A 49 -4.13 35.68 -5.37
N GLY A 50 -4.73 35.08 -4.33
CA GLY A 50 -5.58 35.79 -3.38
C GLY A 50 -4.85 36.91 -2.63
N LEU A 51 -3.61 36.67 -2.19
CA LEU A 51 -2.78 37.69 -1.55
C LEU A 51 -2.47 38.86 -2.50
N THR A 52 -2.16 38.58 -3.77
CA THR A 52 -1.95 39.63 -4.78
C THR A 52 -3.21 40.46 -5.00
N ALA A 53 -4.38 39.82 -5.08
CA ALA A 53 -5.65 40.51 -5.21
C ALA A 53 -5.97 41.39 -3.98
N ASN A 54 -5.70 40.91 -2.77
CA ASN A 54 -5.84 41.69 -1.54
C ASN A 54 -4.92 42.93 -1.53
N ARG A 55 -3.70 42.81 -2.06
CA ARG A 55 -2.80 43.97 -2.23
C ARG A 55 -3.37 45.00 -3.21
N VAL A 56 -3.99 44.55 -4.30
CA VAL A 56 -4.67 45.44 -5.26
C VAL A 56 -5.83 46.19 -4.60
N VAL A 57 -6.65 45.51 -3.78
CA VAL A 57 -7.71 46.16 -2.99
C VAL A 57 -7.14 47.23 -2.07
N LEU A 58 -6.07 46.92 -1.33
CA LEU A 58 -5.44 47.88 -0.42
C LEU A 58 -4.93 49.13 -1.17
N THR A 59 -4.29 48.94 -2.32
CA THR A 59 -3.80 50.05 -3.15
C THR A 59 -4.95 50.91 -3.70
N ALA A 60 -6.03 50.28 -4.18
CA ALA A 60 -7.21 51.00 -4.66
C ALA A 60 -7.87 51.82 -3.55
N ASN A 61 -8.03 51.24 -2.36
CA ASN A 61 -8.58 51.94 -1.20
C ASN A 61 -7.70 53.13 -0.78
N ARG A 62 -6.37 52.99 -0.82
CA ARG A 62 -5.44 54.09 -0.55
C ARG A 62 -5.57 55.22 -1.57
N ALA A 63 -5.80 54.91 -2.85
CA ALA A 63 -5.97 55.90 -3.91
C ALA A 63 -7.31 56.66 -3.80
N MET A 64 -8.35 56.08 -3.20
CA MET A 64 -9.63 56.75 -2.97
C MET A 64 -9.56 57.86 -1.89
N LEU A 65 -8.70 57.70 -0.87
CA LEU A 65 -8.56 58.66 0.22
C LEU A 65 -8.22 60.10 -0.22
N PRO A 66 -7.20 60.34 -1.08
CA PRO A 66 -6.91 61.68 -1.59
C PRO A 66 -7.93 62.14 -2.64
N ALA A 67 -8.52 61.22 -3.43
CA ALA A 67 -9.49 61.56 -4.45
C ALA A 67 -10.76 62.18 -3.85
N ASN A 68 -11.23 61.68 -2.70
CA ASN A 68 -12.38 62.26 -1.97
C ASN A 68 -12.16 63.72 -1.52
N ARG A 69 -10.95 64.29 -1.64
CA ARG A 69 -10.66 65.69 -1.35
C ARG A 69 -10.87 66.65 -2.54
N VAL A 70 -11.16 66.17 -3.76
CA VAL A 70 -11.23 67.01 -4.99
C VAL A 70 -12.48 66.68 -5.85
N MET A 71 -13.57 67.45 -5.69
CA MET A 71 -14.96 67.04 -5.97
C MET A 71 -15.34 66.42 -7.36
N PRO A 72 -14.93 66.92 -8.54
CA PRO A 72 -15.43 66.37 -9.81
C PRO A 72 -14.66 65.14 -10.30
N THR A 73 -13.32 65.20 -10.26
CA THR A 73 -12.44 64.08 -10.61
C THR A 73 -12.53 62.93 -9.58
N ALA A 74 -12.86 63.24 -8.32
CA ALA A 74 -13.12 62.26 -7.26
C ALA A 74 -14.09 61.16 -7.67
N LYS A 75 -15.25 61.51 -8.25
CA LYS A 75 -16.31 60.54 -8.56
C LYS A 75 -15.86 59.49 -9.57
N ARG A 76 -15.17 59.90 -10.64
CA ARG A 76 -14.64 58.98 -11.66
C ARG A 76 -13.54 58.10 -11.09
N VAL A 77 -12.64 58.66 -10.28
CA VAL A 77 -11.57 57.90 -9.62
C VAL A 77 -12.17 56.87 -8.64
N GLY A 78 -13.16 57.27 -7.83
CA GLY A 78 -13.85 56.39 -6.89
C GLY A 78 -14.60 55.23 -7.57
N LEU A 79 -15.29 55.49 -8.69
CA LEU A 79 -15.95 54.43 -9.48
C LEU A 79 -14.94 53.43 -10.05
N THR A 80 -13.81 53.91 -10.57
CA THR A 80 -12.74 53.05 -11.10
C THR A 80 -12.13 52.19 -9.99
N ALA A 81 -11.85 52.79 -8.83
CA ALA A 81 -11.34 52.08 -7.66
C ALA A 81 -12.32 51.01 -7.15
N ASN A 82 -13.61 51.33 -7.06
CA ASN A 82 -14.64 50.37 -6.68
C ASN A 82 -14.71 49.17 -7.65
N ARG A 83 -14.57 49.42 -8.96
CA ARG A 83 -14.54 48.35 -9.98
C ARG A 83 -13.31 47.46 -9.84
N ILE A 84 -12.15 48.05 -9.51
CA ILE A 84 -10.91 47.31 -9.22
C ILE A 84 -11.09 46.43 -7.99
N VAL A 85 -11.64 46.98 -6.89
CA VAL A 85 -11.91 46.23 -5.65
C VAL A 85 -12.86 45.06 -5.89
N LEU A 86 -13.95 45.29 -6.62
CA LEU A 86 -14.92 44.23 -6.93
C LEU A 86 -14.32 43.11 -7.78
N THR A 87 -13.47 43.46 -8.75
CA THR A 87 -12.74 42.48 -9.57
C THR A 87 -11.76 41.68 -8.73
N ALA A 88 -10.98 42.33 -7.86
CA ALA A 88 -10.04 41.67 -6.96
C ALA A 88 -10.76 40.74 -5.96
N ASN A 89 -11.90 41.15 -5.40
CA ASN A 89 -12.70 40.31 -4.51
C ASN A 89 -13.21 39.04 -5.22
N ARG A 90 -13.60 39.13 -6.50
CA ARG A 90 -13.95 37.94 -7.31
C ARG A 90 -12.76 37.00 -7.50
N VAL A 91 -11.56 37.53 -7.69
CA VAL A 91 -10.33 36.74 -7.76
C VAL A 91 -10.05 36.02 -6.45
N VAL A 92 -10.19 36.70 -5.30
CA VAL A 92 -10.05 36.09 -3.96
C VAL A 92 -11.05 34.95 -3.75
N LEU A 93 -12.33 35.16 -4.10
CA LEU A 93 -13.36 34.13 -3.98
C LEU A 93 -13.00 32.89 -4.84
N THR A 94 -12.51 33.13 -6.06
CA THR A 94 -12.10 32.05 -6.97
C THR A 94 -10.91 31.29 -6.41
N ALA A 95 -9.90 31.98 -5.89
CA ALA A 95 -8.76 31.37 -5.22
C ALA A 95 -9.20 30.50 -4.02
N ASN A 96 -10.10 30.99 -3.18
CA ASN A 96 -10.63 30.23 -2.04
C ASN A 96 -11.36 28.95 -2.49
N ARG A 97 -12.13 29.01 -3.57
CA ARG A 97 -12.78 27.82 -4.15
C ARG A 97 -11.76 26.79 -4.66
N VAL A 98 -10.67 27.23 -5.27
CA VAL A 98 -9.57 26.36 -5.72
C VAL A 98 -8.90 25.68 -4.52
N VAL A 99 -8.63 26.42 -3.43
CA VAL A 99 -8.06 25.85 -2.19
C VAL A 99 -8.99 24.80 -1.59
N LEU A 100 -10.29 25.08 -1.51
CA LEU A 100 -11.28 24.12 -1.01
C LEU A 100 -11.33 22.85 -1.85
N THR A 101 -11.25 22.98 -3.17
CA THR A 101 -11.20 21.86 -4.10
C THR A 101 -9.93 21.03 -3.90
N ALA A 102 -8.77 21.68 -3.77
CA ALA A 102 -7.51 21.01 -3.47
C ALA A 102 -7.57 20.22 -2.15
N ASN A 103 -8.17 20.80 -1.10
CA ASN A 103 -8.35 20.12 0.19
C ASN A 103 -9.23 18.87 0.07
N ARG A 104 -10.31 18.92 -0.72
CA ARG A 104 -11.17 17.75 -1.00
C ARG A 104 -10.42 16.64 -1.74
N VAL A 105 -9.56 17.01 -2.69
CA VAL A 105 -8.69 16.06 -3.40
C VAL A 105 -7.72 15.39 -2.43
N VAL A 106 -7.10 16.14 -1.52
CA VAL A 106 -6.21 15.59 -0.47
C VAL A 106 -6.95 14.61 0.44
N LEU A 107 -8.15 14.96 0.91
CA LEU A 107 -8.99 14.08 1.74
C LEU A 107 -9.31 12.77 1.02
N THR A 108 -9.66 12.84 -0.26
CA THR A 108 -9.97 11.66 -1.08
C THR A 108 -8.75 10.77 -1.26
N ALA A 109 -7.59 11.36 -1.58
CA ALA A 109 -6.33 10.63 -1.71
C ALA A 109 -5.91 9.95 -0.40
N ASN A 110 -6.09 10.62 0.75
CA ASN A 110 -5.81 10.03 2.06
C ASN A 110 -6.69 8.80 2.35
N ARG A 111 -7.97 8.83 1.96
CA ARG A 111 -8.86 7.66 2.07
C ARG A 111 -8.37 6.50 1.20
N VAL A 112 -7.90 6.78 -0.01
CA VAL A 112 -7.29 5.77 -0.89
C VAL A 112 -6.04 5.15 -0.26
N VAL A 113 -5.17 5.95 0.37
CA VAL A 113 -3.99 5.45 1.10
C VAL A 113 -4.40 4.53 2.25
N LEU A 114 -5.40 4.91 3.05
CA LEU A 114 -5.90 4.06 4.14
C LEU A 114 -6.43 2.71 3.63
N THR A 115 -7.20 2.72 2.55
CA THR A 115 -7.69 1.48 1.92
C THR A 115 -6.55 0.61 1.42
N ALA A 116 -5.57 1.20 0.73
CA ALA A 116 -4.40 0.46 0.24
C ALA A 116 -3.57 -0.14 1.39
N ASN A 117 -3.40 0.58 2.50
CA ASN A 117 -2.77 0.05 3.71
C ASN A 117 -3.51 -1.18 4.26
N ARG A 118 -4.85 -1.13 4.34
CA ARG A 118 -5.65 -2.28 4.78
C ARG A 118 -5.46 -3.49 3.85
N VAL A 119 -5.46 -3.28 2.53
CA VAL A 119 -5.18 -4.33 1.55
C VAL A 119 -3.79 -4.94 1.76
N GLY A 120 -2.77 -4.10 1.97
CA GLY A 120 -1.41 -4.57 2.26
C GLY A 120 -1.31 -5.40 3.54
N LEU A 121 -2.02 -5.00 4.61
CA LEU A 121 -2.08 -5.78 5.85
C LEU A 121 -2.77 -7.13 5.65
N THR A 122 -3.86 -7.18 4.89
CA THR A 122 -4.53 -8.44 4.54
C THR A 122 -3.61 -9.35 3.73
N ALA A 123 -2.88 -8.80 2.75
CA ALA A 123 -1.89 -9.55 1.98
C ALA A 123 -0.81 -10.16 2.88
N ASN A 124 -0.26 -9.39 3.82
CA ASN A 124 0.73 -9.89 4.78
C ASN A 124 0.17 -11.03 5.64
N ARG A 125 -1.09 -10.94 6.08
CA ARG A 125 -1.75 -12.03 6.83
C ARG A 125 -1.87 -13.30 5.98
N VAL A 126 -2.23 -13.19 4.71
CA VAL A 126 -2.30 -14.34 3.78
C VAL A 126 -0.92 -14.99 3.62
N VAL A 127 0.15 -14.20 3.48
CA VAL A 127 1.53 -14.71 3.44
C VAL A 127 1.88 -15.50 4.70
N LEU A 128 1.57 -14.97 5.89
CA LEU A 128 1.82 -15.66 7.15
C LEU A 128 1.07 -16.99 7.24
N THR A 129 -0.19 -17.02 6.80
CA THR A 129 -0.98 -18.26 6.76
C THR A 129 -0.38 -19.28 5.79
N ALA A 130 0.01 -18.86 4.59
CA ALA A 130 0.67 -19.73 3.61
C ALA A 130 1.96 -20.33 4.16
N ASN A 131 2.79 -19.53 4.83
CA ASN A 131 4.01 -20.00 5.48
C ASN A 131 3.73 -21.06 6.54
N ARG A 132 2.69 -20.87 7.37
CA ARG A 132 2.28 -21.87 8.38
C ARG A 132 1.83 -23.18 7.73
N ILE A 133 1.08 -23.11 6.64
CA ILE A 133 0.66 -24.29 5.87
C ILE A 133 1.88 -25.05 5.33
N GLY A 134 2.84 -24.33 4.73
CA GLY A 134 4.09 -24.92 4.23
C GLY A 134 4.89 -25.62 5.33
N LEU A 135 5.03 -25.00 6.51
CA LEU A 135 5.70 -25.60 7.67
C LEU A 135 5.01 -26.89 8.13
N THR A 136 3.67 -26.90 8.19
CA THR A 136 2.90 -28.10 8.54
C THR A 136 3.10 -29.22 7.52
N ALA A 137 3.07 -28.91 6.22
CA ALA A 137 3.32 -29.88 5.16
C ALA A 137 4.74 -30.49 5.27
N ASN A 138 5.76 -29.65 5.53
CA ASN A 138 7.13 -30.11 5.74
C ASN A 138 7.24 -31.06 6.95
N ARG A 139 6.55 -30.76 8.05
CA ARG A 139 6.51 -31.66 9.22
C ARG A 139 5.92 -33.03 8.88
N VAL A 140 4.83 -33.06 8.11
CA VAL A 140 4.20 -34.32 7.66
C VAL A 140 5.18 -35.14 6.81
N VAL A 141 5.89 -34.50 5.88
CA VAL A 141 6.90 -35.17 5.04
C VAL A 141 8.04 -35.75 5.89
N LEU A 142 8.55 -34.98 6.85
CA LEU A 142 9.60 -35.44 7.77
C LEU A 142 9.15 -36.65 8.60
N THR A 143 7.92 -36.64 9.11
CA THR A 143 7.36 -37.79 9.86
C THR A 143 7.26 -39.02 8.96
N ALA A 144 6.74 -38.88 7.73
CA ALA A 144 6.65 -39.99 6.78
C ALA A 144 8.04 -40.57 6.45
N ASN A 145 9.05 -39.71 6.26
CA ASN A 145 10.42 -40.14 6.03
C ASN A 145 11.00 -40.91 7.22
N ARG A 146 10.73 -40.47 8.46
CA ARG A 146 11.14 -41.20 9.67
C ARG A 146 10.50 -42.58 9.76
N VAL A 147 9.19 -42.69 9.49
CA VAL A 147 8.48 -43.99 9.46
C VAL A 147 9.11 -44.92 8.43
N ARG A 148 9.39 -44.44 7.21
CA ARG A 148 10.05 -45.23 6.17
C ARG A 148 11.43 -45.73 6.60
N LEU A 149 12.24 -44.89 7.25
CA LEU A 149 13.54 -45.30 7.78
C LEU A 149 13.42 -46.39 8.85
N THR A 150 12.43 -46.29 9.74
CA THR A 150 12.15 -47.32 10.75
C THR A 150 11.77 -48.65 10.10
N VAL A 151 10.86 -48.64 9.10
CA VAL A 151 10.47 -49.84 8.36
C VAL A 151 11.68 -50.48 7.66
N ASN A 152 12.52 -49.68 7.00
CA ASN A 152 13.74 -50.18 6.35
C ASN A 152 14.69 -50.83 7.37
N ARG A 153 14.86 -50.23 8.56
CA ARG A 153 15.67 -50.82 9.63
C ARG A 153 15.13 -52.17 10.09
N ILE A 154 13.81 -52.29 10.29
CA ILE A 154 13.15 -53.56 10.65
C ILE A 154 13.42 -54.62 9.56
N GLY A 155 13.26 -54.27 8.29
CA GLY A 155 13.53 -55.18 7.17
C GLY A 155 14.99 -55.64 7.10
N LEU A 156 15.95 -54.75 7.37
CA LEU A 156 17.37 -55.11 7.48
C LEU A 156 17.63 -56.07 8.65
N THR A 157 17.02 -55.84 9.81
CA THR A 157 17.13 -56.73 10.97
C THR A 157 16.55 -58.12 10.65
N ALA A 158 15.36 -58.20 10.03
CA ALA A 158 14.76 -59.46 9.62
C ALA A 158 15.65 -60.23 8.63
N ASN A 159 16.24 -59.53 7.65
CA ASN A 159 17.20 -60.12 6.72
C ASN A 159 18.44 -60.67 7.44
N ARG A 160 18.97 -59.95 8.44
CA ARG A 160 20.09 -60.45 9.25
C ARG A 160 19.71 -61.72 10.00
N ILE A 161 18.54 -61.76 10.64
CA ILE A 161 18.05 -62.94 11.36
C ILE A 161 17.96 -64.14 10.41
N ARG A 162 17.35 -63.97 9.23
CA ARG A 162 17.23 -65.02 8.21
C ARG A 162 18.60 -65.54 7.76
N LEU A 163 19.57 -64.66 7.52
CA LEU A 163 20.92 -65.07 7.13
C LEU A 163 21.62 -65.86 8.24
N THR A 164 21.47 -65.45 9.50
CA THR A 164 22.00 -66.20 10.65
C THR A 164 21.35 -67.58 10.76
N ALA A 165 20.02 -67.68 10.64
CA ALA A 165 19.30 -68.95 10.68
C ALA A 165 19.72 -69.91 9.55
N ASN A 166 19.89 -69.39 8.33
CA ASN A 166 20.39 -70.19 7.21
C ASN A 166 21.81 -70.71 7.46
N ARG A 167 22.69 -69.88 8.04
CA ARG A 167 24.05 -70.31 8.40
C ARG A 167 24.03 -71.41 9.46
N THR A 168 23.22 -71.27 10.51
CA THR A 168 23.12 -72.30 11.55
C THR A 168 22.51 -73.60 11.03
N GLY A 169 21.50 -73.53 10.16
CA GLY A 169 20.91 -74.71 9.54
C GLY A 169 21.88 -75.45 8.61
N LEU A 170 22.70 -74.71 7.86
CA LEU A 170 23.78 -75.31 7.06
C LEU A 170 24.82 -76.01 7.93
N VAL A 171 25.23 -75.41 9.06
CA VAL A 171 26.18 -76.04 9.99
C VAL A 171 25.63 -77.35 10.55
N VAL A 172 24.36 -77.40 10.95
CA VAL A 172 23.70 -78.62 11.46
C VAL A 172 23.64 -79.72 10.39
N ASN A 173 23.39 -79.37 9.12
CA ASN A 173 23.35 -80.33 8.01
C ASN A 173 24.72 -80.77 7.50
N THR A 174 25.81 -80.19 8.02
CA THR A 174 27.21 -80.56 7.67
C THR A 174 27.92 -81.35 8.78
N ILE A 175 27.26 -81.61 9.90
CA ILE A 175 27.74 -82.55 10.92
C ILE A 175 27.21 -83.94 10.51
N PRO A 176 28.07 -84.91 10.13
CA PRO A 176 27.65 -86.25 9.73
C PRO A 176 27.00 -87.05 10.86
#